data_AF-A0AAU5Z7F4-F1
#
_entry.id   AF-A0AAU5Z7F4-F1
#
_cell.length_a   1.000
_cell.length_b   1.000
_cell.length_c   1.000
_cell.angle_alpha   90.00
_cell.angle_beta   90.00
_cell.angle_gamma   90.00
#
_symmetry.space_group_name_H-M   'P 1'
#
loop_
_entity.id
_entity.type
_entity.pdbx_description
1 polymer ?
#
loop_
_entity_poly.entity_id
_entity_poly.type
_entity_poly.pdbx_seq_one_letter_code
_entity_poly.pdbx_strand_id
1 'polypeptide(L)'
;MWVRACTEPLIAHADGVGQLHRIAARAVIDLAKLGASAWLLDETELAVRLLREALSRLRAPGMLGRSGAALSALQWACIDSGRWDEALTAAREASDAAAAYGMETVAATADLCTASILALRGDHEQVQSLLTSAATYTDEREYRSIAARARHAAGMAAFAQGNFLPAFAQLRQLFDADGEPLHHHVSYLAIGDLAAAAVRAERRLEARTLIERALVPVEESSGPRLHQLAARARALLTEPV
;
A
#
# COMPACT_ATOMS: atom_id res chain seq x y z
N MET A 1 -18.88 4.85 -6.45
CA MET A 1 -18.20 4.19 -5.31
C MET A 1 -16.82 3.73 -5.73
N TRP A 2 -16.65 2.64 -6.51
CA TRP A 2 -15.33 2.15 -6.98
C TRP A 2 -14.41 3.26 -7.54
N VAL A 3 -14.88 4.00 -8.56
CA VAL A 3 -14.08 5.08 -9.18
C VAL A 3 -13.60 6.10 -8.16
N ARG A 4 -14.49 6.56 -7.27
CA ARG A 4 -14.18 7.54 -6.22
C ARG A 4 -13.20 6.97 -5.18
N ALA A 5 -13.33 5.69 -4.81
CA ALA A 5 -12.36 5.03 -3.93
C ALA A 5 -10.97 4.92 -4.57
N CYS A 6 -10.90 4.74 -5.90
CA CYS A 6 -9.62 4.72 -6.61
C CYS A 6 -8.97 6.10 -6.75
N THR A 7 -9.76 7.17 -6.96
CA THR A 7 -9.22 8.50 -7.29
C THR A 7 -9.13 9.44 -6.09
N GLU A 8 -10.05 9.34 -5.14
CA GLU A 8 -10.20 10.27 -4.01
C GLU A 8 -10.41 9.56 -2.65
N PRO A 9 -9.60 8.52 -2.31
CA PRO A 9 -9.81 7.75 -1.08
C PRO A 9 -9.67 8.58 0.20
N LEU A 10 -8.90 9.68 0.16
CA LEU A 10 -8.65 10.54 1.32
C LEU A 10 -9.70 11.65 1.46
N ILE A 11 -10.06 12.32 0.35
CA ILE A 11 -10.97 13.49 0.35
C ILE A 11 -12.42 13.08 0.61
N ALA A 12 -12.84 11.93 0.08
CA ALA A 12 -14.21 11.45 0.14
C ALA A 12 -14.43 10.35 1.19
N HIS A 13 -13.54 10.22 2.17
CA HIS A 13 -13.41 9.03 2.98
C HIS A 13 -14.70 8.70 3.76
N ALA A 14 -15.23 9.65 4.54
CA ALA A 14 -16.42 9.44 5.38
C ALA A 14 -17.67 9.07 4.55
N ASP A 15 -17.92 9.80 3.46
CA ASP A 15 -19.01 9.50 2.52
C ASP A 15 -18.84 8.12 1.87
N GLY A 16 -17.60 7.79 1.50
CA GLY A 16 -17.22 6.52 0.90
C GLY A 16 -17.51 5.35 1.83
N VAL A 17 -17.09 5.43 3.09
CA VAL A 17 -17.34 4.42 4.14
C VAL A 17 -18.85 4.25 4.39
N GLY A 18 -19.59 5.36 4.52
CA GLY A 18 -21.04 5.30 4.69
C GLY A 18 -21.77 4.67 3.49
N GLN A 19 -21.30 4.90 2.26
CA GLN A 19 -21.81 4.23 1.07
C GLN A 19 -21.43 2.74 1.03
N LEU A 20 -20.20 2.41 1.40
CA LEU A 20 -19.65 1.06 1.42
C LEU A 20 -20.48 0.13 2.33
N HIS A 21 -20.72 0.54 3.58
CA HIS A 21 -21.50 -0.28 4.52
C HIS A 21 -22.95 -0.49 4.07
N ARG A 22 -23.57 0.53 3.46
CA ARG A 22 -24.93 0.40 2.90
C ARG A 22 -25.01 -0.61 1.75
N ILE A 23 -23.97 -0.69 0.93
CA ILE A 23 -23.89 -1.67 -0.17
C ILE A 23 -23.59 -3.07 0.39
N ALA A 24 -22.65 -3.18 1.34
CA ALA A 24 -22.28 -4.45 1.97
C ALA A 24 -23.44 -5.12 2.71
N ALA A 25 -24.40 -4.35 3.23
CA ALA A 25 -25.61 -4.86 3.88
C ALA A 25 -26.65 -5.48 2.92
N ARG A 26 -26.45 -5.40 1.60
CA ARG A 26 -27.36 -5.94 0.57
C ARG A 26 -26.75 -7.17 -0.11
N ALA A 27 -27.53 -7.90 -0.90
CA ALA A 27 -26.98 -8.96 -1.75
C ALA A 27 -26.00 -8.35 -2.78
N VAL A 28 -24.69 -8.56 -2.58
CA VAL A 28 -23.63 -7.95 -3.38
C VAL A 28 -23.33 -8.82 -4.60
N ILE A 29 -23.40 -8.23 -5.80
CA ILE A 29 -23.16 -8.92 -7.07
C ILE A 29 -21.65 -8.99 -7.40
N ASP A 30 -20.85 -8.00 -6.96
CA ASP A 30 -19.40 -7.91 -7.24
C ASP A 30 -18.59 -7.75 -5.95
N LEU A 31 -18.38 -8.88 -5.24
CA LEU A 31 -17.65 -8.93 -3.98
C LEU A 31 -16.19 -8.48 -4.12
N ALA A 32 -15.55 -8.77 -5.26
CA ALA A 32 -14.16 -8.40 -5.49
C ALA A 32 -13.98 -6.87 -5.54
N LYS A 33 -14.82 -6.18 -6.33
CA LYS A 33 -14.78 -4.70 -6.38
C LYS A 33 -15.17 -4.07 -5.06
N LEU A 34 -16.16 -4.62 -4.36
CA LEU A 34 -16.56 -4.10 -3.05
C LEU A 34 -15.45 -4.27 -2.02
N GLY A 35 -14.80 -5.44 -1.98
CA GLY A 35 -13.68 -5.72 -1.09
C GLY A 35 -12.47 -4.85 -1.37
N ALA A 36 -12.13 -4.65 -2.65
CA ALA A 36 -11.05 -3.74 -3.02
C ALA A 36 -11.39 -2.26 -2.71
N SER A 37 -12.67 -1.87 -2.78
CA SER A 37 -13.11 -0.54 -2.32
C SER A 37 -12.99 -0.39 -0.80
N ALA A 38 -13.37 -1.43 -0.06
CA ALA A 38 -13.22 -1.44 1.40
C ALA A 38 -11.75 -1.28 1.80
N TRP A 39 -10.84 -1.93 1.08
CA TRP A 39 -9.41 -1.77 1.30
C TRP A 39 -8.94 -0.33 1.07
N LEU A 40 -9.32 0.29 -0.05
CA LEU A 40 -8.96 1.68 -0.38
C LEU A 40 -9.54 2.71 0.59
N LEU A 41 -10.60 2.35 1.32
CA LEU A 41 -11.25 3.18 2.34
C LEU A 41 -10.84 2.78 3.77
N ASP A 42 -9.70 2.09 3.92
CA ASP A 42 -9.13 1.64 5.20
C ASP A 42 -10.04 0.74 6.06
N GLU A 43 -11.12 0.18 5.47
CA GLU A 43 -12.00 -0.82 6.08
C GLU A 43 -11.41 -2.23 5.90
N THR A 44 -10.17 -2.41 6.37
CA THR A 44 -9.31 -3.57 6.06
C THR A 44 -9.93 -4.91 6.48
N GLU A 45 -10.60 -4.99 7.63
CA GLU A 45 -11.29 -6.20 8.07
C GLU A 45 -12.47 -6.57 7.17
N LEU A 46 -13.23 -5.57 6.69
CA LEU A 46 -14.30 -5.80 5.72
C LEU A 46 -13.72 -6.22 4.37
N ALA A 47 -12.63 -5.58 3.94
CA ALA A 47 -11.92 -5.91 2.71
C ALA A 47 -11.47 -7.37 2.69
N VAL A 48 -10.75 -7.82 3.72
CA VAL A 48 -10.27 -9.20 3.85
C VAL A 48 -11.43 -10.20 3.78
N ARG A 49 -12.53 -9.95 4.50
CA ARG A 49 -13.72 -10.82 4.45
C ARG A 49 -14.31 -10.92 3.04
N LEU A 50 -14.58 -9.79 2.40
CA LEU A 50 -15.21 -9.74 1.08
C LEU A 50 -14.33 -10.33 -0.01
N LEU A 51 -13.02 -10.07 0.03
CA LEU A 51 -12.06 -10.56 -0.96
C LEU A 51 -11.86 -12.08 -0.85
N ARG A 52 -11.78 -12.62 0.36
CA ARG A 52 -11.76 -14.08 0.57
C ARG A 52 -13.02 -14.74 0.02
N GLU A 53 -14.18 -14.16 0.30
CA GLU A 53 -15.44 -14.67 -0.21
C GLU A 53 -15.48 -14.61 -1.74
N ALA A 54 -15.06 -13.49 -2.34
CA ALA A 54 -14.94 -13.36 -3.78
C ALA A 54 -14.05 -14.45 -4.39
N LEU A 55 -12.86 -14.65 -3.83
CA LEU A 55 -11.90 -15.65 -4.29
C LEU A 55 -12.44 -17.08 -4.14
N SER A 56 -13.16 -17.38 -3.05
CA SER A 56 -13.79 -18.69 -2.86
C SER A 56 -14.79 -19.03 -3.98
N ARG A 57 -15.49 -18.01 -4.50
CA ARG A 57 -16.43 -18.15 -5.63
C ARG A 57 -15.72 -18.24 -6.99
N LEU A 58 -14.49 -17.76 -7.10
CA LEU A 58 -13.67 -17.81 -8.31
C LEU A 58 -12.85 -19.10 -8.46
N ARG A 59 -12.94 -20.04 -7.52
CA ARG A 59 -12.26 -21.35 -7.56
C ARG A 59 -12.84 -22.34 -8.59
N ALA A 60 -13.93 -22.00 -9.27
CA ALA A 60 -14.49 -22.84 -10.34
C ALA A 60 -13.51 -22.94 -11.54
N PRO A 61 -13.37 -24.11 -12.18
CA PRO A 61 -12.53 -24.28 -13.38
C PRO A 61 -12.88 -23.23 -14.46
N GLY A 62 -11.86 -22.56 -15.02
CA GLY A 62 -12.03 -21.51 -16.05
C GLY A 62 -12.22 -20.08 -15.52
N MET A 63 -12.36 -19.88 -14.21
CA MET A 63 -12.54 -18.56 -13.59
C MET A 63 -11.26 -18.01 -12.92
N LEU A 64 -10.20 -18.82 -12.84
CA LEU A 64 -8.93 -18.46 -12.20
C LEU A 64 -8.26 -17.25 -12.85
N GLY A 65 -8.40 -17.07 -14.16
CA GLY A 65 -7.90 -15.88 -14.85
C GLY A 65 -8.61 -14.56 -14.45
N ARG A 66 -9.67 -14.62 -13.63
CA ARG A 66 -10.37 -13.43 -13.11
C ARG A 66 -10.01 -13.13 -11.66
N SER A 67 -9.18 -13.96 -11.03
CA SER A 67 -8.80 -13.83 -9.62
C SER A 67 -7.69 -12.81 -9.36
N GLY A 68 -6.86 -12.51 -10.36
CA GLY A 68 -5.65 -11.69 -10.20
C GLY A 68 -5.88 -10.36 -9.48
N ALA A 69 -6.85 -9.57 -9.91
CA ALA A 69 -7.16 -8.28 -9.26
C ALA A 69 -7.66 -8.44 -7.81
N ALA A 70 -8.44 -9.49 -7.53
CA ALA A 70 -8.93 -9.77 -6.17
C ALA A 70 -7.79 -10.27 -5.26
N LEU A 71 -6.87 -11.09 -5.79
CA LEU A 71 -5.66 -11.52 -5.08
C LEU A 71 -4.75 -10.34 -4.77
N SER A 72 -4.50 -9.45 -5.75
CA SER A 72 -3.72 -8.22 -5.53
C SER A 72 -4.32 -7.33 -4.45
N ALA A 73 -5.65 -7.14 -4.45
CA ALA A 73 -6.31 -6.38 -3.39
C ALA A 73 -6.20 -7.08 -2.02
N LEU A 74 -6.33 -8.41 -1.97
CA LEU A 74 -6.25 -9.17 -0.73
C LEU A 74 -4.85 -9.09 -0.12
N GLN A 75 -3.80 -9.20 -0.94
CA GLN A 75 -2.41 -9.05 -0.52
C GLN A 75 -2.20 -7.74 0.25
N TRP A 76 -2.64 -6.61 -0.32
CA TRP A 76 -2.46 -5.31 0.31
C TRP A 76 -3.34 -5.13 1.55
N ALA A 77 -4.59 -5.60 1.53
CA ALA A 77 -5.45 -5.58 2.72
C ALA A 77 -4.86 -6.41 3.87
N CYS A 78 -4.22 -7.54 3.56
CA CYS A 78 -3.54 -8.39 4.54
C CYS A 78 -2.25 -7.74 5.06
N ILE A 79 -1.46 -7.07 4.21
CA ILE A 79 -0.30 -6.28 4.69
C ILE A 79 -0.77 -5.18 5.66
N ASP A 80 -1.79 -4.41 5.26
CA ASP A 80 -2.33 -3.29 6.04
C ASP A 80 -2.94 -3.71 7.38
N SER A 81 -3.40 -4.95 7.50
CA SER A 81 -3.94 -5.54 8.74
C SER A 81 -2.95 -6.43 9.51
N GLY A 82 -1.69 -6.50 9.08
CA GLY A 82 -0.65 -7.31 9.74
C GLY A 82 -0.72 -8.83 9.49
N ARG A 83 -1.57 -9.28 8.57
CA ARG A 83 -1.77 -10.70 8.21
C ARG A 83 -0.74 -11.17 7.18
N TRP A 84 0.54 -11.07 7.52
CA TRP A 84 1.63 -11.23 6.55
C TRP A 84 1.73 -12.65 5.94
N ASP A 85 1.50 -13.71 6.72
CA ASP A 85 1.53 -15.08 6.18
C ASP A 85 0.41 -15.35 5.17
N GLU A 86 -0.75 -14.72 5.38
CA GLU A 86 -1.86 -14.77 4.44
C GLU A 86 -1.57 -13.95 3.18
N ALA A 87 -0.97 -12.77 3.33
CA ALA A 87 -0.53 -11.97 2.20
C ALA A 87 0.48 -12.75 1.33
N LEU A 88 1.44 -13.45 1.94
CA LEU A 88 2.39 -14.31 1.23
C LEU A 88 1.71 -15.49 0.52
N THR A 89 0.67 -16.07 1.12
CA THR A 89 -0.12 -17.14 0.49
C THR A 89 -0.86 -16.60 -0.74
N ALA A 90 -1.51 -15.44 -0.62
CA ALA A 90 -2.18 -14.77 -1.73
C ALA A 90 -1.19 -14.27 -2.81
N ALA A 91 0.04 -13.92 -2.44
CA ALA A 91 1.12 -13.57 -3.36
C ALA A 91 1.55 -14.78 -4.21
N ARG A 92 1.72 -15.95 -3.58
CA ARG A 92 2.03 -17.20 -4.31
C ARG A 92 0.92 -17.58 -5.29
N GLU A 93 -0.35 -17.57 -4.84
CA GLU A 93 -1.50 -17.87 -5.70
C GLU A 93 -1.60 -16.88 -6.88
N ALA A 94 -1.31 -15.59 -6.65
CA ALA A 94 -1.28 -14.60 -7.71
C ALA A 94 -0.14 -14.81 -8.70
N SER A 95 1.05 -15.20 -8.23
CA SER A 95 2.20 -15.53 -9.07
C SER A 95 1.90 -16.73 -9.96
N ASP A 96 1.32 -17.80 -9.40
CA ASP A 96 0.90 -18.99 -10.15
C ASP A 96 -0.13 -18.65 -11.23
N ALA A 97 -1.15 -17.85 -10.87
CA ALA A 97 -2.14 -17.37 -11.82
C ALA A 97 -1.52 -16.48 -12.91
N ALA A 98 -0.58 -15.61 -12.55
CA ALA A 98 0.09 -14.74 -13.50
C ALA A 98 0.94 -15.52 -14.51
N ALA A 99 1.67 -16.53 -14.05
CA ALA A 99 2.44 -17.41 -14.91
C ALA A 99 1.54 -18.22 -15.87
N ALA A 100 0.39 -18.70 -15.39
CA ALA A 100 -0.54 -19.48 -16.19
C ALA A 100 -1.29 -18.66 -17.26
N TYR A 101 -1.58 -17.38 -16.98
CA TYR A 101 -2.46 -16.54 -17.80
C TYR A 101 -1.80 -15.29 -18.40
N GLY A 102 -0.49 -15.10 -18.23
CA GLY A 102 0.25 -13.96 -18.76
C GLY A 102 -0.12 -12.63 -18.11
N MET A 103 -0.30 -12.59 -16.78
CA MET A 103 -0.75 -11.40 -16.05
C MET A 103 0.42 -10.65 -15.41
N GLU A 104 1.16 -9.91 -16.23
CA GLU A 104 2.41 -9.24 -15.83
C GLU A 104 2.25 -8.29 -14.62
N THR A 105 1.20 -7.47 -14.58
CA THR A 105 0.93 -6.57 -13.43
C THR A 105 0.61 -7.35 -12.14
N VAL A 106 -0.01 -8.53 -12.26
CA VAL A 106 -0.33 -9.40 -11.12
C VAL A 106 0.95 -10.03 -10.58
N ALA A 107 1.86 -10.49 -11.46
CA ALA A 107 3.18 -10.97 -11.07
C ALA A 107 3.99 -9.88 -10.35
N ALA A 108 4.06 -8.67 -10.93
CA ALA A 108 4.75 -7.54 -10.32
C ALA A 108 4.19 -7.18 -8.93
N THR A 109 2.88 -7.25 -8.76
CA THR A 109 2.23 -6.98 -7.47
C THR A 109 2.55 -8.07 -6.44
N ALA A 110 2.60 -9.34 -6.85
CA ALA A 110 2.96 -10.46 -5.98
C ALA A 110 4.42 -10.39 -5.49
N ASP A 111 5.35 -10.07 -6.40
CA ASP A 111 6.76 -9.86 -6.06
C ASP A 111 6.92 -8.68 -5.10
N LEU A 112 6.21 -7.58 -5.37
CA LEU A 112 6.24 -6.39 -4.52
C LEU A 112 5.64 -6.65 -3.14
N CYS A 113 4.54 -7.39 -3.05
CA CYS A 113 3.94 -7.84 -1.78
C CYS A 113 4.96 -8.64 -0.94
N THR A 114 5.63 -9.60 -1.59
CA THR A 114 6.67 -10.42 -0.95
C THR A 114 7.84 -9.56 -0.48
N ALA A 115 8.33 -8.65 -1.33
CA ALA A 115 9.41 -7.72 -1.00
C ALA A 115 9.07 -6.81 0.18
N SER A 116 7.86 -6.25 0.22
CA SER A 116 7.38 -5.43 1.34
C SER A 116 7.39 -6.20 2.65
N ILE A 117 6.88 -7.44 2.66
CA ILE A 117 6.82 -8.26 3.88
C ILE A 117 8.22 -8.63 4.37
N LEU A 118 9.11 -9.04 3.46
CA LEU A 118 10.50 -9.34 3.79
C LEU A 118 11.21 -8.12 4.39
N ALA A 119 11.06 -6.95 3.76
CA ALA A 119 11.60 -5.69 4.28
C ALA A 119 11.07 -5.35 5.69
N LEU A 120 9.77 -5.55 5.93
CA LEU A 120 9.14 -5.32 7.24
C LEU A 120 9.59 -6.34 8.32
N ARG A 121 9.95 -7.56 7.92
CA ARG A 121 10.54 -8.58 8.81
C ARG A 121 12.04 -8.37 9.08
N GLY A 122 12.69 -7.49 8.30
CA GLY A 122 14.14 -7.27 8.34
C GLY A 122 14.94 -8.23 7.45
N ASP A 123 14.26 -9.11 6.73
CA ASP A 123 14.84 -10.05 5.76
C ASP A 123 15.09 -9.31 4.44
N HIS A 124 16.32 -8.88 4.19
CA HIS A 124 16.63 -7.96 3.09
C HIS A 124 17.30 -8.61 1.88
N GLU A 125 17.75 -9.86 2.00
CA GLU A 125 18.55 -10.55 0.96
C GLU A 125 17.84 -10.59 -0.41
N GLN A 126 16.54 -10.87 -0.42
CA GLN A 126 15.78 -11.05 -1.66
C GLN A 126 15.04 -9.78 -2.11
N VAL A 127 14.97 -8.73 -1.27
CA VAL A 127 14.15 -7.55 -1.54
C VAL A 127 14.55 -6.90 -2.86
N GLN A 128 15.84 -6.66 -3.10
CA GLN A 128 16.28 -5.99 -4.33
C GLN A 128 16.00 -6.80 -5.60
N SER A 129 16.14 -8.13 -5.53
CA SER A 129 15.80 -9.03 -6.65
C SER A 129 14.31 -8.96 -6.98
N LEU A 130 13.45 -9.02 -5.96
CA LEU A 130 12.00 -8.94 -6.12
C LEU A 130 11.55 -7.57 -6.65
N LEU A 131 12.15 -6.48 -6.17
CA LEU A 131 11.87 -5.14 -6.68
C LEU A 131 12.28 -4.98 -8.15
N THR A 132 13.43 -5.55 -8.53
CA THR A 132 13.90 -5.55 -9.94
C THR A 132 12.97 -6.36 -10.83
N SER A 133 12.51 -7.52 -10.34
CA SER A 133 11.52 -8.35 -11.04
C SER A 133 10.21 -7.58 -11.26
N ALA A 134 9.65 -6.97 -10.21
CA ALA A 134 8.42 -6.19 -10.31
C ALA A 134 8.54 -5.01 -11.29
N ALA A 135 9.69 -4.33 -11.34
CA ALA A 135 9.92 -3.21 -12.24
C ALA A 135 10.00 -3.60 -13.72
N THR A 136 10.27 -4.87 -14.04
CA THR A 136 10.39 -5.35 -15.44
C THR A 136 9.08 -5.18 -16.22
N TYR A 137 7.95 -5.17 -15.51
CA TYR A 137 6.62 -5.22 -16.09
C TYR A 137 5.82 -3.91 -15.97
N THR A 138 6.41 -2.86 -15.36
CA THR A 138 5.67 -1.65 -15.00
C THR A 138 6.50 -0.40 -15.24
N ASP A 139 5.96 0.53 -16.04
CA ASP A 139 6.50 1.90 -16.10
C ASP A 139 6.12 2.63 -14.80
N GLU A 140 7.12 3.17 -14.08
CA GLU A 140 6.92 3.94 -12.84
C GLU A 140 5.97 5.12 -13.02
N ARG A 141 5.92 5.73 -14.22
CA ARG A 141 5.05 6.87 -14.52
C ARG A 141 3.59 6.47 -14.65
N GLU A 142 3.34 5.29 -15.20
CA GLU A 142 2.01 4.73 -15.42
C GLU A 142 1.49 4.05 -14.14
N TYR A 143 2.36 3.32 -13.44
CA TYR A 143 2.02 2.53 -12.26
C TYR A 143 2.57 3.15 -10.97
N ARG A 144 2.21 4.41 -10.71
CA ARG A 144 2.71 5.18 -9.55
C ARG A 144 2.47 4.51 -8.20
N SER A 145 1.42 3.70 -8.06
CA SER A 145 1.13 2.95 -6.84
C SER A 145 2.13 1.81 -6.60
N ILE A 146 2.64 1.18 -7.66
CA ILE A 146 3.68 0.16 -7.63
C ILE A 146 5.03 0.84 -7.33
N ALA A 147 5.34 1.93 -8.03
CA ALA A 147 6.54 2.73 -7.78
C ALA A 147 6.63 3.19 -6.31
N ALA A 148 5.55 3.76 -5.75
CA ALA A 148 5.51 4.18 -4.35
C ALA A 148 5.78 3.03 -3.37
N ARG A 149 5.18 1.85 -3.60
CA ARG A 149 5.44 0.68 -2.74
C ARG A 149 6.85 0.13 -2.89
N ALA A 150 7.42 0.17 -4.11
CA ALA A 150 8.79 -0.25 -4.36
C ALA A 150 9.78 0.65 -3.59
N ARG A 151 9.56 1.97 -3.62
CA ARG A 151 10.33 2.95 -2.83
C ARG A 151 10.21 2.68 -1.33
N HIS A 152 9.00 2.40 -0.84
CA HIS A 152 8.77 2.05 0.56
C HIS A 152 9.52 0.77 0.96
N ALA A 153 9.37 -0.32 0.22
CA ALA A 153 10.04 -1.58 0.49
C ALA A 153 11.58 -1.45 0.44
N ALA A 154 12.12 -0.74 -0.55
CA ALA A 154 13.55 -0.45 -0.63
C ALA A 154 14.04 0.37 0.57
N GLY A 155 13.27 1.38 0.97
CA GLY A 155 13.55 2.21 2.14
C GLY A 155 13.55 1.41 3.43
N MET A 156 12.55 0.55 3.64
CA MET A 156 12.44 -0.31 4.81
C MET A 156 13.55 -1.37 4.87
N ALA A 157 13.93 -1.96 3.74
CA ALA A 157 15.05 -2.89 3.68
C ALA A 157 16.39 -2.22 4.03
N ALA A 158 16.62 -0.98 3.56
CA ALA A 158 17.79 -0.21 3.96
C ALA A 158 17.73 0.18 5.44
N PHE A 159 16.55 0.56 5.96
CA PHE A 159 16.36 0.91 7.36
C PHE A 159 16.68 -0.27 8.29
N ALA A 160 16.21 -1.47 7.94
CA ALA A 160 16.47 -2.70 8.69
C ALA A 160 17.96 -3.07 8.75
N GLN A 161 18.73 -2.72 7.71
CA GLN A 161 20.19 -2.91 7.67
C GLN A 161 20.98 -1.83 8.43
N GLY A 162 20.31 -0.83 9.02
CA GLY A 162 20.97 0.32 9.64
C GLY A 162 21.46 1.37 8.64
N ASN A 163 21.14 1.21 7.35
CA ASN A 163 21.52 2.14 6.28
C ASN A 163 20.53 3.30 6.21
N PHE A 164 20.53 4.16 7.24
CA PHE A 164 19.48 5.17 7.43
C PHE A 164 19.44 6.26 6.36
N LEU A 165 20.58 6.72 5.86
CA LEU A 165 20.61 7.74 4.81
C LEU A 165 20.05 7.19 3.48
N PRO A 166 20.44 6.00 3.00
CA PRO A 166 19.76 5.34 1.87
C PRO A 166 18.27 5.08 2.13
N ALA A 167 17.88 4.69 3.34
CA ALA A 167 16.48 4.50 3.70
C ALA A 167 15.67 5.79 3.54
N PHE A 168 16.18 6.89 4.11
CA PHE A 168 15.60 8.21 3.96
C PHE A 168 15.52 8.62 2.50
N ALA A 169 16.58 8.42 1.71
CA ALA A 169 16.61 8.79 0.30
C ALA A 169 15.53 8.06 -0.54
N GLN A 170 15.24 6.79 -0.24
CA GLN A 170 14.15 6.06 -0.90
C GLN A 170 12.78 6.58 -0.47
N LEU A 171 12.55 6.73 0.84
CA LEU A 171 11.26 7.18 1.37
C LEU A 171 10.95 8.65 1.01
N ARG A 172 11.99 9.49 0.88
CA ARG A 172 11.89 10.89 0.47
C ARG A 172 11.30 11.05 -0.93
N GLN A 173 11.48 10.06 -1.81
CA GLN A 173 10.97 10.06 -3.19
C GLN A 173 9.47 9.75 -3.28
N LEU A 174 8.81 9.45 -2.15
CA LEU A 174 7.36 9.31 -2.11
C LEU A 174 6.63 10.64 -2.23
N PHE A 175 7.34 11.75 -2.05
CA PHE A 175 6.86 13.11 -2.19
C PHE A 175 7.89 13.94 -2.95
N ASP A 176 7.46 14.87 -3.78
CA ASP A 176 8.37 15.76 -4.47
C ASP A 176 8.88 16.90 -3.55
N ALA A 177 9.45 17.96 -4.12
CA ALA A 177 9.98 19.09 -3.34
C ALA A 177 8.87 19.96 -2.73
N ASP A 178 7.71 20.02 -3.39
CA ASP A 178 6.55 20.80 -2.98
C ASP A 178 5.66 20.04 -2.00
N GLY A 179 5.90 18.73 -1.85
CA GLY A 179 5.15 17.85 -0.97
C GLY A 179 4.03 17.09 -1.69
N GLU A 180 3.98 17.18 -3.02
CA GLU A 180 3.02 16.41 -3.80
C GLU A 180 3.37 14.92 -3.74
N PRO A 181 2.40 14.04 -3.42
CA PRO A 181 2.64 12.62 -3.32
C PRO A 181 2.88 11.99 -4.70
N LEU A 182 3.87 11.09 -4.79
CA LEU A 182 4.08 10.22 -5.96
C LEU A 182 2.79 9.46 -6.31
N HIS A 183 2.10 8.92 -5.31
CA HIS A 183 0.78 8.35 -5.45
C HIS A 183 -0.14 8.87 -4.35
N HIS A 184 -1.29 9.44 -4.75
CA HIS A 184 -2.25 10.20 -3.94
C HIS A 184 -2.76 9.50 -2.66
N HIS A 185 -2.64 8.17 -2.56
CA HIS A 185 -2.98 7.40 -1.35
C HIS A 185 -1.75 6.70 -0.74
N VAL A 186 -1.14 5.79 -1.49
CA VAL A 186 -0.02 4.94 -1.05
C VAL A 186 1.17 5.73 -0.46
N SER A 187 1.53 6.89 -1.01
CA SER A 187 2.64 7.69 -0.46
C SER A 187 2.39 8.08 1.00
N TYR A 188 1.14 8.38 1.35
CA TYR A 188 0.77 8.78 2.71
C TYR A 188 0.88 7.65 3.72
N LEU A 189 0.77 6.39 3.30
CA LEU A 189 0.91 5.23 4.21
C LEU A 189 2.31 5.15 4.83
N ALA A 190 3.32 5.74 4.18
CA ALA A 190 4.72 5.67 4.58
C ALA A 190 5.22 6.87 5.40
N ILE A 191 4.40 7.90 5.67
CA ILE A 191 4.88 9.16 6.29
C ILE A 191 5.52 8.95 7.67
N GLY A 192 5.00 8.00 8.45
CA GLY A 192 5.58 7.65 9.75
C GLY A 192 6.96 6.99 9.62
N ASP A 193 7.15 6.18 8.57
CA ASP A 193 8.43 5.51 8.32
C ASP A 193 9.45 6.47 7.71
N LEU A 194 9.01 7.39 6.85
CA LEU A 194 9.82 8.51 6.37
C LEU A 194 10.33 9.37 7.54
N ALA A 195 9.46 9.71 8.48
CA ALA A 195 9.84 10.44 9.70
C ALA A 195 10.87 9.64 10.51
N ALA A 196 10.63 8.35 10.76
CA ALA A 196 11.56 7.49 11.49
C ALA A 196 12.94 7.40 10.82
N ALA A 197 12.99 7.19 9.50
CA ALA A 197 14.22 7.18 8.73
C ALA A 197 14.95 8.53 8.80
N ALA A 198 14.22 9.64 8.70
CA ALA A 198 14.79 10.98 8.78
C ALA A 198 15.43 11.26 10.14
N VAL A 199 14.84 10.81 11.25
CA VAL A 199 15.45 10.92 12.58
C VAL A 199 16.80 10.20 12.61
N ARG A 200 16.83 8.96 12.14
CA ARG A 200 18.03 8.12 12.17
C ARG A 200 19.10 8.56 11.17
N ALA A 201 18.70 9.28 10.12
CA ALA A 201 19.58 9.84 9.10
C ALA A 201 20.02 11.29 9.38
N GLU A 202 19.64 11.87 10.53
CA GLU A 202 19.92 13.27 10.87
C GLU A 202 19.31 14.29 9.88
N ARG A 203 18.18 13.95 9.26
CA ARG A 203 17.44 14.79 8.29
C ARG A 203 16.10 15.30 8.85
N ARG A 204 16.03 15.50 10.17
CA ARG A 204 14.79 15.84 10.90
C ARG A 204 14.09 17.09 10.34
N LEU A 205 14.84 18.18 10.15
CA LEU A 205 14.28 19.45 9.66
C LEU A 205 13.78 19.35 8.22
N GLU A 206 14.52 18.63 7.37
CA GLU A 206 14.15 18.36 5.99
C GLU A 206 12.82 17.58 5.93
N ALA A 207 12.72 16.49 6.68
CA ALA A 207 11.51 15.68 6.73
C ALA A 207 10.32 16.42 7.34
N ARG A 208 10.53 17.20 8.41
CA ARG A 208 9.47 18.03 9.02
C ARG A 208 8.90 19.00 7.99
N THR A 209 9.76 19.72 7.27
CA THR A 209 9.33 20.69 6.26
C THR A 209 8.52 20.02 5.15
N LEU A 210 9.00 18.88 4.66
CA LEU A 210 8.31 18.13 3.61
C LEU A 210 6.96 17.56 4.08
N ILE A 211 6.94 16.91 5.23
CA ILE A 211 5.74 16.24 5.75
C ILE A 211 4.65 17.29 6.05
N GLU A 212 5.00 18.43 6.63
CA GLU A 212 4.00 19.48 6.86
C GLU A 212 3.43 20.04 5.55
N ARG A 213 4.25 20.20 4.50
CA ARG A 213 3.74 20.57 3.16
C ARG A 213 2.80 19.50 2.58
N ALA A 214 3.22 18.25 2.62
CA ALA A 214 2.43 17.13 2.11
C ALA A 214 1.09 16.95 2.84
N LEU A 215 1.03 17.37 4.11
CA LEU A 215 -0.17 17.29 4.95
C LEU A 215 -1.06 18.53 4.87
N VAL A 216 -0.69 19.60 4.14
CA VAL A 216 -1.57 20.77 3.95
C VAL A 216 -2.94 20.39 3.35
N PRO A 217 -3.04 19.51 2.32
CA PRO A 217 -4.32 19.12 1.75
C PRO A 217 -5.12 18.14 2.63
N VAL A 218 -4.55 17.67 3.74
CA VAL A 218 -5.20 16.68 4.62
C VAL A 218 -6.21 17.40 5.51
N GLU A 219 -7.47 17.33 5.11
CA GLU A 219 -8.60 17.90 5.84
C GLU A 219 -9.07 17.00 7.00
N GLU A 220 -9.87 17.54 7.92
CA GLU A 220 -10.55 16.77 8.98
C GLU A 220 -11.42 15.63 8.41
N SER A 221 -11.89 15.76 7.17
CA SER A 221 -12.67 14.74 6.44
C SER A 221 -11.87 13.49 6.08
N SER A 222 -10.54 13.53 6.25
CA SER A 222 -9.63 12.42 5.98
C SER A 222 -9.85 11.23 6.91
N GLY A 223 -9.52 10.02 6.42
CA GLY A 223 -9.69 8.79 7.20
C GLY A 223 -8.89 8.76 8.52
N PRO A 224 -9.34 7.99 9.52
CA PRO A 224 -8.69 7.92 10.83
C PRO A 224 -7.25 7.38 10.76
N ARG A 225 -6.97 6.48 9.81
CA ARG A 225 -5.62 5.94 9.59
C ARG A 225 -4.62 7.03 9.20
N LEU A 226 -5.00 7.94 8.30
CA LEU A 226 -4.13 9.04 7.88
C LEU A 226 -3.82 9.99 9.05
N HIS A 227 -4.82 10.31 9.86
CA HIS A 227 -4.63 11.11 11.07
C HIS A 227 -3.64 10.45 12.04
N GLN A 228 -3.73 9.14 12.26
CA GLN A 228 -2.80 8.40 13.11
C GLN A 228 -1.37 8.41 12.54
N LEU A 229 -1.21 8.20 11.23
CA LEU A 229 0.10 8.25 10.56
C LEU A 229 0.72 9.65 10.65
N ALA A 230 -0.08 10.71 10.46
CA ALA A 230 0.36 12.09 10.57
C ALA A 230 0.78 12.43 12.01
N ALA A 231 -0.02 12.02 13.00
CA ALA A 231 0.32 12.19 14.41
C ALA A 231 1.62 11.48 14.79
N ARG A 232 1.81 10.22 14.35
CA ARG A 232 3.06 9.47 14.53
C ARG A 232 4.24 10.20 13.91
N ALA A 233 4.11 10.65 12.66
CA ALA A 233 5.19 11.34 11.96
C ALA A 233 5.59 12.64 12.67
N ARG A 234 4.62 13.47 13.07
CA ARG A 234 4.85 14.71 13.82
C ARG A 234 5.54 14.44 15.15
N ALA A 235 5.04 13.48 15.93
CA ALA A 235 5.64 13.10 17.21
C ALA A 235 7.08 12.59 17.04
N LEU A 236 7.36 11.80 16.00
CA LEU A 236 8.73 11.36 15.70
C LEU A 236 9.66 12.51 15.31
N LEU A 237 9.15 13.68 14.92
CA LEU A 237 9.92 14.82 14.45
C LEU A 237 10.02 15.97 15.47
N THR A 238 9.41 15.88 16.66
CA THR A 238 9.60 16.86 17.75
C THR A 238 10.96 16.70 18.40
N GLU A 239 11.73 17.76 18.62
CA GLU A 239 13.05 17.65 19.27
C GLU A 239 12.97 16.91 20.62
N PRO A 240 13.98 16.09 20.98
CA PRO A 240 14.05 15.54 22.33
C PRO A 240 14.14 16.71 23.31
N VAL A 241 13.30 16.68 24.34
CA VAL A 241 13.32 17.61 25.47
C VAL A 241 14.54 17.36 26.34
#